data_AF-A0A428W500-F1
#
_entry.id   AF-A0A428W500-F1
#
_cell.length_a   1.000
_cell.length_b   1.000
_cell.length_c   1.000
_cell.angle_alpha   90.00
_cell.angle_beta   90.00
_cell.angle_gamma   90.00
#
_symmetry.space_group_name_H-M   'P 1'
#
loop_
_entity.id
_entity.type
_entity.pdbx_description
1 polymer ?
#
loop_
_entity_poly.entity_id
_entity_poly.type
_entity_poly.pdbx_seq_one_letter_code
_entity_poly.pdbx_strand_id
1 'polypeptide(L)'
;RRHASALTDHPVYWTREQRGEEAATWLLFDHKHQYLRETSIRADDRSPLVRAFCVPRHAVDDSPTGERMLLLLALALMESHGIRTVVTDIAELAGTPGFVFDRRRTAITATWIGADGIWYADVTDNRTTVRGYDDAAGYAINHSINDGPSPRARLRAFAEYLQLKWSTLAVRCAELGEWGAAGIAQPRSRLLSVDGFDRACRYLGSVDQRGD
;
A
#
# COMPACT_ATOMS: atom_id res chain seq x y z
N ARG A 1 -4.68 15.61 11.49
CA ARG A 1 -3.31 15.68 12.09
C ARG A 1 -3.28 15.55 13.63
N ARG A 2 -4.40 15.67 14.39
CA ARG A 2 -4.41 15.65 15.88
C ARG A 2 -4.12 14.30 16.57
N HIS A 3 -4.28 13.16 15.89
CA HIS A 3 -4.15 11.83 16.53
C HIS A 3 -2.77 11.17 16.32
N ALA A 4 -1.96 11.66 15.37
CA ALA A 4 -0.66 11.06 15.06
C ALA A 4 0.39 11.26 16.17
N SER A 5 0.19 12.22 17.06
CA SER A 5 1.03 12.44 18.25
C SER A 5 0.79 11.42 19.37
N ALA A 6 -0.24 10.57 19.25
CA ALA A 6 -0.54 9.51 20.20
C ALA A 6 0.22 8.20 19.90
N LEU A 7 0.87 8.10 18.72
CA LEU A 7 1.68 6.94 18.33
C LEU A 7 3.09 7.11 18.91
N THR A 8 3.51 6.18 19.76
CA THR A 8 4.73 6.28 20.58
C THR A 8 5.85 5.31 20.15
N ASP A 9 5.56 4.43 19.20
CA ASP A 9 6.47 3.40 18.67
C ASP A 9 6.34 3.31 17.13
N HIS A 10 7.11 2.43 16.49
CA HIS A 10 7.11 2.21 15.04
C HIS A 10 5.74 1.73 14.54
N PRO A 11 4.98 2.56 13.80
CA PRO A 11 3.62 2.23 13.44
C PRO A 11 3.57 1.18 12.33
N VAL A 12 2.66 0.22 12.48
CA VAL A 12 2.25 -0.67 11.39
C VAL A 12 0.91 -0.18 10.86
N TYR A 13 0.82 -0.09 9.54
CA TYR A 13 -0.38 0.34 8.82
C TYR A 13 -1.09 -0.86 8.24
N TRP A 14 -2.41 -0.91 8.36
CA TRP A 14 -3.26 -1.82 7.64
C TRP A 14 -4.08 -1.05 6.60
N THR A 15 -3.97 -1.47 5.35
CA THR A 15 -4.67 -0.89 4.21
C THR A 15 -5.85 -1.80 3.87
N ARG A 16 -7.05 -1.22 3.73
CA ARG A 16 -8.28 -1.98 3.51
C ARG A 16 -8.44 -2.42 2.05
N GLU A 17 -7.87 -1.63 1.15
CA GLU A 17 -7.98 -1.78 -0.30
C GLU A 17 -7.48 -3.17 -0.75
N GLN A 18 -8.35 -3.89 -1.46
CA GLN A 18 -8.11 -5.24 -1.96
C GLN A 18 -8.05 -5.27 -3.49
N ARG A 19 -8.66 -4.28 -4.15
CA ARG A 19 -8.76 -4.17 -5.61
C ARG A 19 -8.01 -2.97 -6.16
N GLY A 20 -7.73 -3.02 -7.45
CA GLY A 20 -7.00 -1.97 -8.15
C GLY A 20 -7.74 -0.64 -8.18
N GLU A 21 -9.07 -0.67 -8.34
CA GLU A 21 -9.90 0.54 -8.32
C GLU A 21 -9.80 1.31 -6.99
N GLU A 22 -9.74 0.58 -5.87
CA GLU A 22 -9.62 1.15 -4.53
C GLU A 22 -8.19 1.69 -4.32
N ALA A 23 -7.19 0.87 -4.70
CA ALA A 23 -5.78 1.18 -4.54
C ALA A 23 -5.31 2.34 -5.46
N ALA A 24 -5.99 2.57 -6.58
CA ALA A 24 -5.68 3.66 -7.52
C ALA A 24 -5.72 5.06 -6.86
N THR A 25 -6.47 5.21 -5.76
CA THR A 25 -6.49 6.45 -4.98
C THR A 25 -5.10 6.81 -4.44
N TRP A 26 -4.25 5.85 -4.11
CA TRP A 26 -2.86 6.10 -3.69
C TRP A 26 -1.99 6.66 -4.81
N LEU A 27 -2.28 6.28 -6.06
CA LEU A 27 -1.52 6.67 -7.24
C LEU A 27 -1.93 8.05 -7.76
N LEU A 28 -3.23 8.36 -7.69
CA LEU A 28 -3.83 9.49 -8.39
C LEU A 28 -4.20 10.66 -7.47
N PHE A 29 -4.37 10.47 -6.16
CA PHE A 29 -4.74 11.57 -5.26
C PHE A 29 -3.49 12.20 -4.65
N ASP A 30 -3.29 13.49 -4.91
CA ASP A 30 -2.07 14.20 -4.54
C ASP A 30 -1.81 14.14 -3.02
N HIS A 31 -2.84 14.37 -2.22
CA HIS A 31 -2.73 14.32 -0.75
C HIS A 31 -2.36 12.92 -0.20
N LYS A 32 -2.72 11.83 -0.90
CA LYS A 32 -2.34 10.46 -0.51
C LYS A 32 -0.86 10.22 -0.79
N HIS A 33 -0.38 10.68 -1.94
CA HIS A 33 1.04 10.62 -2.28
C HIS A 33 1.88 11.47 -1.31
N GLN A 34 1.43 12.70 -1.01
CA GLN A 34 2.07 13.56 0.00
C GLN A 34 2.10 12.89 1.38
N TYR A 35 1.00 12.25 1.80
CA TYR A 35 0.92 11.53 3.07
C TYR A 35 1.96 10.40 3.16
N LEU A 36 2.14 9.60 2.10
CA LEU A 36 3.16 8.55 2.06
C LEU A 36 4.57 9.13 2.25
N ARG A 37 4.88 10.23 1.55
CA ARG A 37 6.16 10.93 1.66
C ARG A 37 6.41 11.50 3.06
N GLU A 38 5.42 12.17 3.65
CA GLU A 38 5.54 12.74 4.99
C GLU A 38 5.70 11.65 6.06
N THR A 39 5.04 10.52 5.86
CA THR A 39 5.09 9.39 6.80
C THR A 39 6.43 8.66 6.68
N SER A 40 6.96 8.48 5.47
CA SER A 40 8.23 7.78 5.25
C SER A 40 9.44 8.48 5.87
N ILE A 41 9.41 9.80 6.02
CA ILE A 41 10.47 10.57 6.72
C ILE A 41 10.63 10.12 8.17
N ARG A 42 9.59 9.52 8.77
CA ARG A 42 9.60 9.03 10.15
C ARG A 42 10.12 7.59 10.27
N ALA A 43 10.43 6.94 9.15
CA ALA A 43 11.06 5.63 9.17
C ALA A 43 12.50 5.75 9.68
N ASP A 44 12.93 4.79 10.50
CA ASP A 44 14.32 4.59 10.89
C ASP A 44 14.88 3.42 10.06
N ASP A 45 16.15 3.49 9.65
CA ASP A 45 16.82 2.44 8.87
C ASP A 45 16.82 1.09 9.59
N ARG A 46 16.74 1.09 10.93
CA ARG A 46 16.67 -0.12 11.75
C ARG A 46 15.28 -0.76 11.84
N SER A 47 14.24 0.01 11.53
CA SER A 47 12.84 -0.39 11.70
C SER A 47 12.01 0.21 10.56
N PRO A 48 12.02 -0.41 9.37
CA PRO A 48 11.27 0.09 8.23
C PRO A 48 9.77 0.11 8.57
N LEU A 49 9.09 1.15 8.11
CA LEU A 49 7.64 1.23 8.22
C LEU A 49 7.01 0.08 7.44
N VAL A 50 6.01 -0.56 8.05
CA VAL A 50 5.29 -1.68 7.43
C VAL A 50 3.88 -1.25 7.08
N ARG A 51 3.45 -1.58 5.87
CA ARG A 51 2.07 -1.45 5.43
C ARG A 51 1.55 -2.79 4.93
N ALA A 52 0.61 -3.34 5.67
CA ALA A 52 -0.08 -4.59 5.40
C ALA A 52 -1.31 -4.38 4.53
N PHE A 53 -1.61 -5.39 3.74
CA PHE A 53 -2.82 -5.53 2.92
C PHE A 53 -3.40 -6.92 3.11
N CYS A 54 -4.73 -7.04 3.01
CA CYS A 54 -5.38 -8.31 2.81
C CYS A 54 -5.94 -8.36 1.38
N VAL A 55 -5.36 -9.19 0.53
CA VAL A 55 -5.77 -9.36 -0.87
C VAL A 55 -6.16 -10.83 -1.06
N PRO A 56 -7.39 -11.22 -0.68
CA PRO A 56 -7.82 -12.60 -0.75
C PRO A 56 -7.94 -13.07 -2.22
N ARG A 57 -7.82 -14.38 -2.44
CA ARG A 57 -7.68 -14.92 -3.79
C ARG A 57 -8.84 -14.56 -4.73
N HIS A 58 -10.06 -14.56 -4.23
CA HIS A 58 -11.25 -14.17 -5.00
C HIS A 58 -11.20 -12.71 -5.48
N ALA A 59 -10.62 -11.78 -4.69
CA ALA A 59 -10.46 -10.39 -5.12
C ALA A 59 -9.51 -10.27 -6.32
N VAL A 60 -8.52 -11.16 -6.43
CA VAL A 60 -7.63 -11.23 -7.60
C VAL A 60 -8.36 -11.85 -8.79
N ASP A 61 -8.99 -13.00 -8.60
CA ASP A 61 -9.62 -13.77 -9.67
C ASP A 61 -10.74 -12.96 -10.35
N ASP A 62 -11.51 -12.19 -9.56
CA ASP A 62 -12.59 -11.32 -10.05
C ASP A 62 -12.10 -10.01 -10.67
N SER A 63 -10.84 -9.62 -10.45
CA SER A 63 -10.32 -8.33 -10.94
C SER A 63 -9.82 -8.45 -12.38
N PRO A 64 -10.12 -7.48 -13.26
CA PRO A 64 -9.50 -7.41 -14.58
C PRO A 64 -8.00 -7.12 -14.47
N THR A 65 -7.24 -7.47 -15.51
CA THR A 65 -5.78 -7.30 -15.54
C THR A 65 -5.32 -5.88 -15.18
N GLY A 66 -6.05 -4.85 -15.64
CA GLY A 66 -5.73 -3.45 -15.35
C GLY A 66 -5.81 -3.12 -13.86
N GLU A 67 -6.78 -3.66 -13.14
CA GLU A 67 -6.88 -3.47 -11.69
C GLU A 67 -5.77 -4.19 -10.94
N ARG A 68 -5.43 -5.41 -11.35
CA ARG A 68 -4.29 -6.12 -10.78
C ARG A 68 -2.99 -5.32 -10.96
N MET A 69 -2.80 -4.70 -12.12
CA MET A 69 -1.66 -3.80 -12.37
C MET A 69 -1.67 -2.58 -11.45
N LEU A 70 -2.83 -1.91 -11.28
CA LEU A 70 -2.97 -0.76 -10.39
C LEU A 70 -2.66 -1.12 -8.93
N LEU A 71 -3.09 -2.30 -8.48
CA LEU A 71 -2.79 -2.78 -7.13
C LEU A 71 -1.28 -3.01 -6.94
N LEU A 72 -0.60 -3.66 -7.90
CA LEU A 72 0.86 -3.81 -7.85
C LEU A 72 1.56 -2.43 -7.83
N LEU A 73 1.11 -1.49 -8.67
CA LEU A 73 1.69 -0.15 -8.72
C LEU A 73 1.51 0.62 -7.40
N ALA A 74 0.39 0.43 -6.69
CA ALA A 74 0.20 1.04 -5.38
C ALA A 74 1.22 0.50 -4.35
N LEU A 75 1.50 -0.81 -4.35
CA LEU A 75 2.56 -1.38 -3.50
C LEU A 75 3.94 -0.89 -3.94
N ALA A 76 4.20 -0.80 -5.24
CA ALA A 76 5.45 -0.25 -5.77
C ALA A 76 5.66 1.22 -5.36
N LEU A 77 4.60 2.03 -5.32
CA LEU A 77 4.65 3.40 -4.81
C LEU A 77 5.09 3.41 -3.34
N MET A 78 4.55 2.52 -2.50
CA MET A 78 4.88 2.47 -1.08
C MET A 78 6.33 2.02 -0.86
N GLU A 79 6.76 0.95 -1.54
CA GLU A 79 8.15 0.48 -1.53
C GLU A 79 9.12 1.57 -2.04
N SER A 80 8.71 2.39 -3.01
CA SER A 80 9.51 3.52 -3.50
C SER A 80 9.78 4.60 -2.46
N HIS A 81 8.97 4.65 -1.40
CA HIS A 81 9.15 5.53 -0.23
C HIS A 81 9.83 4.80 0.93
N GLY A 82 10.34 3.59 0.74
CA GLY A 82 10.97 2.79 1.80
C GLY A 82 9.97 2.18 2.79
N ILE A 83 8.68 2.13 2.43
CA ILE A 83 7.65 1.48 3.24
C ILE A 83 7.56 0.03 2.79
N ARG A 84 7.91 -0.92 3.66
CA ARG A 84 7.79 -2.35 3.37
C ARG A 84 6.32 -2.72 3.24
N THR A 85 5.98 -3.32 2.11
CA THR A 85 4.63 -3.86 1.86
C THR A 85 4.59 -5.34 2.23
N VAL A 86 3.56 -5.73 2.96
CA VAL A 86 3.26 -7.14 3.27
C VAL A 86 1.81 -7.44 2.89
N VAL A 87 1.54 -8.64 2.41
CA VAL A 87 0.24 -9.03 1.87
C VAL A 87 -0.14 -10.40 2.43
N THR A 88 -1.34 -10.49 3.00
CA THR A 88 -1.99 -11.76 3.34
C THR A 88 -3.15 -12.02 2.38
N ASP A 89 -3.44 -13.28 2.10
CA ASP A 89 -4.59 -13.73 1.29
C ASP A 89 -5.71 -14.36 2.13
N ILE A 90 -5.58 -14.32 3.46
CA ILE A 90 -6.53 -14.89 4.42
C ILE A 90 -7.87 -14.16 4.35
N ALA A 91 -8.90 -14.84 3.85
CA ALA A 91 -10.21 -14.27 3.60
C ALA A 91 -10.89 -13.74 4.88
N GLU A 92 -10.61 -14.34 6.03
CA GLU A 92 -11.13 -13.94 7.33
C GLU A 92 -10.66 -12.53 7.73
N LEU A 93 -9.50 -12.10 7.23
CA LEU A 93 -8.94 -10.77 7.49
C LEU A 93 -9.40 -9.71 6.47
N ALA A 94 -10.13 -10.09 5.42
CA ALA A 94 -10.58 -9.16 4.37
C ALA A 94 -11.53 -8.08 4.90
N GLY A 95 -12.30 -8.39 5.96
CA GLY A 95 -13.18 -7.43 6.61
C GLY A 95 -12.47 -6.41 7.50
N THR A 96 -11.17 -6.56 7.73
CA THR A 96 -10.41 -5.72 8.66
C THR A 96 -10.37 -4.26 8.20
N PRO A 97 -10.78 -3.29 9.05
CA PRO A 97 -10.77 -1.88 8.67
C PRO A 97 -9.35 -1.36 8.48
N GLY A 98 -9.20 -0.24 7.77
CA GLY A 98 -7.92 0.46 7.71
C GLY A 98 -7.54 0.99 9.09
N PHE A 99 -6.33 0.68 9.56
CA PHE A 99 -5.84 1.15 10.85
C PHE A 99 -4.35 1.48 10.82
N VAL A 100 -3.91 2.23 11.82
CA VAL A 100 -2.50 2.37 12.20
C VAL A 100 -2.39 2.13 13.70
N PHE A 101 -1.40 1.35 14.11
CA PHE A 101 -1.19 1.09 15.53
C PHE A 101 0.30 1.07 15.87
N ASP A 102 0.63 1.47 17.09
CA ASP A 102 2.01 1.60 17.59
C ASP A 102 2.48 0.36 18.37
N ARG A 103 1.89 -0.82 18.12
CA ARG A 103 2.15 -2.11 18.79
C ARG A 103 2.00 -2.16 20.31
N ARG A 104 1.97 -1.04 21.03
CA ARG A 104 2.07 -1.02 22.48
C ARG A 104 0.79 -0.57 23.16
N ARG A 105 0.03 0.39 22.62
CA ARG A 105 -1.09 0.98 23.40
C ARG A 105 -2.29 1.46 22.61
N THR A 106 -2.10 1.92 21.38
CA THR A 106 -3.17 2.69 20.71
C THR A 106 -3.31 2.29 19.25
N ALA A 107 -4.54 2.03 18.81
CA ALA A 107 -4.88 1.91 17.41
C ALA A 107 -5.73 3.10 16.97
N ILE A 108 -5.36 3.70 15.86
CA ILE A 108 -6.17 4.69 15.16
C ILE A 108 -6.81 3.96 13.99
N THR A 109 -8.12 3.79 14.04
CA THR A 109 -8.87 3.29 12.89
C THR A 109 -9.23 4.47 12.01
N ALA A 110 -9.03 4.31 10.70
CA ALA A 110 -9.50 5.25 9.69
C ALA A 110 -10.46 4.49 8.80
N THR A 111 -11.72 4.43 9.22
CA THR A 111 -12.76 3.71 8.47
C THR A 111 -13.62 4.73 7.74
N TRP A 112 -13.69 4.60 6.41
CA TRP A 112 -14.78 5.22 5.66
C TRP A 112 -16.05 4.44 6.00
N ILE A 113 -16.96 5.05 6.76
CA ILE A 113 -18.25 4.44 7.09
C ILE A 113 -19.32 5.16 6.26
N GLY A 114 -19.95 4.42 5.34
CA GLY A 114 -21.20 4.82 4.68
C GLY A 114 -21.07 5.50 3.32
N ALA A 115 -22.19 5.49 2.58
CA ALA A 115 -22.37 6.12 1.27
C ALA A 115 -22.31 7.67 1.31
N ASP A 116 -22.29 8.27 2.51
CA ASP A 116 -22.41 9.72 2.73
C ASP A 116 -21.06 10.43 2.93
N GLY A 117 -19.92 9.77 2.71
CA GLY A 117 -18.62 10.43 2.68
C GLY A 117 -18.14 11.01 4.02
N ILE A 118 -18.59 10.46 5.15
CA ILE A 118 -18.17 10.91 6.48
C ILE A 118 -16.85 10.22 6.87
N TRP A 119 -15.81 11.02 7.09
CA TRP A 119 -14.52 10.55 7.59
C TRP A 119 -14.61 10.27 9.09
N TYR A 120 -14.61 8.99 9.49
CA TYR A 120 -14.55 8.57 10.88
C TYR A 120 -13.13 8.09 11.22
N ALA A 121 -12.41 8.91 11.99
CA ALA A 121 -11.18 8.49 12.63
C ALA A 121 -11.45 8.32 14.12
N ASP A 122 -11.34 7.10 14.60
CA ASP A 122 -11.50 6.78 16.01
C ASP A 122 -10.19 6.26 16.59
N VAL A 123 -9.91 6.66 17.82
CA VAL A 123 -8.75 6.24 18.57
C VAL A 123 -9.25 5.26 19.61
N THR A 124 -8.87 4.00 19.46
CA THR A 124 -9.22 2.96 20.42
C THR A 124 -7.98 2.51 21.19
N ASP A 125 -8.11 2.48 22.51
CA ASP A 125 -7.20 1.83 23.45
C ASP A 125 -7.81 0.53 24.00
N ASN A 126 -8.95 0.08 23.42
CA ASN A 126 -9.57 -1.19 23.79
C ASN A 126 -8.60 -2.34 23.49
N ARG A 127 -8.13 -2.99 24.56
CA ARG A 127 -7.09 -4.02 24.48
C ARG A 127 -7.46 -5.20 23.57
N THR A 128 -8.73 -5.61 23.54
CA THR A 128 -9.17 -6.72 22.69
C THR A 128 -9.10 -6.35 21.22
N THR A 129 -9.55 -5.15 20.87
CA THR A 129 -9.47 -4.62 19.50
C THR A 129 -8.02 -4.41 19.06
N VAL A 130 -7.20 -3.78 19.91
CA VAL A 130 -5.78 -3.55 19.63
C VAL A 130 -5.04 -4.88 19.46
N ARG A 131 -5.32 -5.88 20.29
CA ARG A 131 -4.74 -7.22 20.16
C ARG A 131 -5.16 -7.89 18.85
N GLY A 132 -6.42 -7.78 18.45
CA GLY A 132 -6.87 -8.32 17.16
C GLY A 132 -6.15 -7.70 15.96
N TYR A 133 -5.87 -6.39 16.01
CA TYR A 133 -5.06 -5.71 14.99
C TYR A 133 -3.59 -6.13 15.01
N ASP A 134 -3.01 -6.30 16.19
CA ASP A 134 -1.65 -6.81 16.35
C ASP A 134 -1.52 -8.25 15.83
N ASP A 135 -2.49 -9.11 16.14
CA ASP A 135 -2.54 -10.49 15.65
C ASP A 135 -2.65 -10.53 14.11
N ALA A 136 -3.54 -9.71 13.52
CA ALA A 136 -3.70 -9.63 12.06
C ALA A 136 -2.43 -9.11 11.36
N ALA A 137 -1.85 -8.03 11.87
CA ALA A 137 -0.62 -7.45 11.32
C ALA A 137 0.57 -8.40 11.52
N GLY A 138 0.70 -9.02 12.68
CA GLY A 138 1.71 -10.02 12.99
C GLY A 138 1.60 -11.23 12.06
N TYR A 139 0.37 -11.69 11.79
CA TYR A 139 0.14 -12.75 10.81
C TYR A 139 0.62 -12.34 9.42
N ALA A 140 0.18 -11.18 8.91
CA ALA A 140 0.56 -10.70 7.58
C ALA A 140 2.08 -10.48 7.44
N ILE A 141 2.76 -10.05 8.50
CA ILE A 141 4.22 -9.87 8.51
C ILE A 141 4.96 -11.21 8.46
N ASN A 142 4.49 -12.21 9.19
CA ASN A 142 5.18 -13.50 9.33
C ASN A 142 4.81 -14.52 8.24
N HIS A 143 3.65 -14.35 7.59
CA HIS A 143 3.11 -15.27 6.58
C HIS A 143 2.74 -14.53 5.29
N SER A 144 3.55 -13.54 4.92
CA SER A 144 3.29 -12.70 3.75
C SER A 144 3.43 -13.50 2.46
N ILE A 145 2.43 -13.42 1.56
CA ILE A 145 2.50 -14.08 0.25
C ILE A 145 3.54 -13.45 -0.68
N ASN A 146 3.90 -12.19 -0.41
CA ASN A 146 4.93 -11.45 -1.14
C ASN A 146 6.24 -11.37 -0.36
N ASP A 147 6.55 -12.32 0.52
CA ASP A 147 7.79 -12.25 1.31
C ASP A 147 9.04 -12.29 0.42
N GLY A 148 10.08 -11.56 0.83
CA GLY A 148 11.30 -11.42 0.06
C GLY A 148 12.29 -10.43 0.67
N PRO A 149 13.60 -10.70 0.54
CA PRO A 149 14.65 -9.91 1.21
C PRO A 149 14.82 -8.51 0.62
N SER A 150 14.34 -8.27 -0.60
CA SER A 150 14.43 -6.99 -1.30
C SER A 150 13.07 -6.53 -1.80
N PRO A 151 12.85 -5.21 -2.02
CA PRO A 151 11.63 -4.71 -2.64
C PRO A 151 11.33 -5.37 -3.99
N ARG A 152 12.38 -5.65 -4.79
CA ARG A 152 12.25 -6.38 -6.06
C ARG A 152 11.63 -7.77 -5.86
N ALA A 153 12.18 -8.55 -4.92
CA ALA A 153 11.69 -9.91 -4.65
C ALA A 153 10.22 -9.88 -4.21
N ARG A 154 9.87 -8.94 -3.31
CA ARG A 154 8.49 -8.77 -2.83
C ARG A 154 7.53 -8.37 -3.94
N LEU A 155 7.86 -7.35 -4.73
CA LEU A 155 7.00 -6.89 -5.82
C LEU A 155 6.84 -7.97 -6.90
N ARG A 156 7.89 -8.74 -7.18
CA ARG A 156 7.82 -9.87 -8.12
C ARG A 156 6.92 -10.99 -7.61
N ALA A 157 7.10 -11.42 -6.35
CA ALA A 157 6.25 -12.44 -5.75
C ALA A 157 4.77 -12.00 -5.75
N PHE A 158 4.50 -10.73 -5.47
CA PHE A 158 3.15 -10.20 -5.57
C PHE A 158 2.61 -10.15 -7.00
N ALA A 159 3.44 -9.77 -7.99
CA ALA A 159 3.06 -9.83 -9.39
C ALA A 159 2.71 -11.26 -9.83
N GLU A 160 3.44 -12.26 -9.37
CA GLU A 160 3.17 -13.68 -9.61
C GLU A 160 1.82 -14.09 -8.98
N TYR A 161 1.55 -13.70 -7.73
CA TYR A 161 0.25 -13.90 -7.08
C TYR A 161 -0.91 -13.28 -7.88
N LEU A 162 -0.72 -12.06 -8.37
CA LEU A 162 -1.66 -11.31 -9.22
C LEU A 162 -1.77 -11.85 -10.66
N GLN A 163 -1.02 -12.90 -11.01
CA GLN A 163 -0.97 -13.48 -12.36
C GLN A 163 -0.51 -12.47 -13.44
N LEU A 164 0.41 -11.56 -13.08
CA LEU A 164 0.98 -10.56 -13.98
C LEU A 164 2.36 -11.01 -14.49
N LYS A 165 2.62 -10.75 -15.79
CA LYS A 165 3.93 -11.00 -16.39
C LYS A 165 4.93 -9.92 -15.98
N TRP A 166 5.79 -10.23 -15.00
CA TRP A 166 6.78 -9.29 -14.43
C TRP A 166 7.61 -8.55 -15.48
N SER A 167 8.28 -9.28 -16.38
CA SER A 167 9.21 -8.68 -17.35
C SER A 167 8.52 -7.67 -18.28
N THR A 168 7.33 -8.01 -18.79
CA THR A 168 6.53 -7.10 -19.61
C THR A 168 6.15 -5.84 -18.82
N LEU A 169 5.74 -6.00 -17.58
CA LEU A 169 5.29 -4.89 -16.75
C LEU A 169 6.45 -3.96 -16.37
N ALA A 170 7.60 -4.51 -15.98
CA ALA A 170 8.79 -3.75 -15.64
C ALA A 170 9.28 -2.90 -16.83
N VAL A 171 9.32 -3.48 -18.04
CA VAL A 171 9.69 -2.75 -19.27
C VAL A 171 8.71 -1.61 -19.55
N ARG A 172 7.40 -1.88 -19.52
CA ARG A 172 6.38 -0.83 -19.76
C ARG A 172 6.42 0.27 -18.71
N CYS A 173 6.67 -0.07 -17.45
CA CYS A 173 6.81 0.90 -16.38
C CYS A 173 8.11 1.72 -16.51
N ALA A 174 9.20 1.13 -17.01
CA ALA A 174 10.41 1.89 -17.32
C ALA A 174 10.14 2.91 -18.44
N GLU A 175 9.52 2.48 -19.55
CA GLU A 175 9.13 3.37 -20.66
C GLU A 175 8.21 4.50 -20.16
N LEU A 176 7.11 4.16 -19.48
CA LEU A 176 6.19 5.17 -18.94
C LEU A 176 6.87 6.11 -17.93
N GLY A 177 7.81 5.58 -17.15
CA GLY A 177 8.55 6.36 -16.16
C GLY A 177 9.55 7.35 -16.77
N GLU A 178 10.09 7.06 -17.95
CA GLU A 178 10.98 7.97 -18.68
C GLU A 178 10.23 9.15 -19.29
N TRP A 179 9.06 8.89 -19.88
CA TRP A 179 8.26 9.93 -20.56
C TRP A 179 7.33 10.69 -19.61
N GLY A 180 6.88 10.06 -18.52
CA GLY A 180 5.89 10.58 -17.59
C GLY A 180 4.46 10.55 -18.17
N ALA A 181 3.47 10.38 -17.30
CA ALA A 181 2.07 10.30 -17.71
C ALA A 181 1.41 11.66 -17.95
N ALA A 182 2.05 12.79 -17.61
CA ALA A 182 1.47 14.13 -17.76
C ALA A 182 1.13 14.51 -19.21
N GLY A 183 1.81 13.91 -20.20
CA GLY A 183 1.48 14.06 -21.62
C GLY A 183 0.29 13.20 -22.10
N ILE A 184 -0.09 12.19 -21.32
CA ILE A 184 -1.15 11.21 -21.64
C ILE A 184 -2.44 11.52 -20.86
N ALA A 185 -2.29 11.91 -19.60
CA ALA A 185 -3.37 12.26 -18.70
C ALA A 185 -3.04 13.60 -18.02
N GLN A 186 -3.91 14.59 -18.22
CA GLN A 186 -3.83 15.89 -17.57
C GLN A 186 -4.99 16.01 -16.57
N PRO A 187 -4.77 15.75 -15.28
CA PRO A 187 -5.82 15.88 -14.28
C PRO A 187 -6.31 17.33 -14.22
N ARG A 188 -7.62 17.52 -14.39
CA ARG A 188 -8.26 18.86 -14.30
C ARG A 188 -8.62 19.25 -12.87
N SER A 189 -8.64 18.27 -11.96
CA SER A 189 -8.91 18.51 -10.54
C SER A 189 -7.60 18.78 -9.80
N ARG A 190 -7.59 19.83 -8.98
CA ARG A 190 -6.49 20.15 -8.06
C ARG A 190 -6.21 19.08 -6.99
N LEU A 191 -7.08 18.08 -6.86
CA LEU A 191 -6.93 16.98 -5.91
C LEU A 191 -6.22 15.78 -6.54
N LEU A 192 -6.08 15.78 -7.87
CA LEU A 192 -5.51 14.69 -8.64
C LEU A 192 -4.13 15.08 -9.18
N SER A 193 -3.21 14.13 -9.16
CA SER A 193 -1.89 14.22 -9.78
C SER A 193 -1.51 12.87 -10.37
N VAL A 194 -0.65 12.86 -11.39
CA VAL A 194 -0.03 11.64 -11.92
C VAL A 194 1.30 11.32 -11.25
N ASP A 195 1.79 12.15 -10.33
CA ASP A 195 3.11 12.00 -9.71
C ASP A 195 3.30 10.68 -8.97
N GLY A 196 2.23 10.19 -8.31
CA GLY A 196 2.25 8.90 -7.61
C GLY A 196 2.39 7.75 -8.60
N PHE A 197 1.63 7.78 -9.69
CA PHE A 197 1.71 6.82 -10.78
C PHE A 197 3.10 6.84 -11.46
N ASP A 198 3.61 8.01 -11.80
CA ASP A 198 4.91 8.18 -12.46
C ASP A 198 6.06 7.71 -11.56
N ARG A 199 5.96 7.96 -10.25
CA ARG A 199 6.93 7.44 -9.28
C ARG A 199 6.88 5.92 -9.19
N ALA A 200 5.68 5.32 -9.14
CA ALA A 200 5.52 3.87 -9.10
C ALA A 200 6.13 3.20 -10.35
N CYS A 201 5.84 3.75 -11.54
CA CYS A 201 6.37 3.23 -12.80
C CYS A 201 7.90 3.32 -12.85
N ARG A 202 8.48 4.49 -12.57
CA ARG A 202 9.95 4.65 -12.49
C ARG A 202 10.58 3.69 -11.49
N TYR A 203 9.96 3.52 -10.33
CA TYR A 203 10.47 2.63 -9.30
C TYR A 203 10.46 1.18 -9.78
N LEU A 204 9.32 0.69 -10.30
CA LEU A 204 9.19 -0.68 -10.80
C LEU A 204 10.16 -0.97 -11.95
N GLY A 205 10.34 -0.03 -12.88
CA GLY A 205 11.33 -0.14 -13.95
C GLY A 205 12.77 -0.19 -13.41
N SER A 206 13.09 0.63 -12.40
CA SER A 206 14.44 0.68 -11.83
C SER A 206 14.84 -0.56 -11.01
N VAL A 207 13.90 -1.15 -10.26
CA VAL A 207 14.20 -2.35 -9.44
C VAL A 207 14.41 -3.59 -10.30
N ASP A 208 13.91 -3.59 -11.55
CA ASP A 208 14.20 -4.63 -12.52
C ASP A 208 15.61 -4.50 -13.15
N GLN A 209 16.09 -3.26 -13.32
CA GLN A 209 17.40 -2.99 -13.89
C GLN A 209 18.57 -3.15 -12.90
N ARG A 210 18.31 -2.98 -11.60
CA ARG A 210 19.31 -3.11 -10.51
C ARG A 210 19.58 -4.56 -10.10
N GLY A 211 19.64 -5.48 -11.06
CA GLY A 211 19.90 -6.89 -10.78
C GLY A 211 21.31 -7.11 -10.21
N ASP A 212 21.39 -7.41 -8.91
CA ASP A 212 22.43 -8.21 -8.26
C ASP A 212 21.79 -9.49 -7.71
#